data_AF-A0A318E8Y0-F1
#
_entry.id   AF-A0A318E8Y0-F1
#
_cell.length_a   1.000
_cell.length_b   1.000
_cell.length_c   1.000
_cell.angle_alpha   90.00
_cell.angle_beta   90.00
_cell.angle_gamma   90.00
#
_symmetry.space_group_name_H-M   'P 1'
#
loop_
_entity.id
_entity.type
_entity.pdbx_description
1 polymer ?
#
loop_
_entity_poly.entity_id
_entity_poly.type
_entity_poly.pdbx_seq_one_letter_code
_entity_poly.pdbx_strand_id
1 'polypeptide(L)'
;MNRNLVPIASLLVAGSAWAQSEPLDADALARCAQQVQQLRSEAPRLLARNAQLDEQRESIQQRQRALAAEAKGIGSEDLNAGLDYSERRRLLNDEARAFNAEIERIKDEIRAINVVKQQYAANCAQRSYRRSDFERLSPQAQAAMRAGMGGIEVPYTEP
;
A
#
# COMPACT_ATOMS: atom_id res chain seq x y z
N MET A 1 24.67 -63.41 -41.94
CA MET A 1 25.55 -62.86 -40.88
C MET A 1 26.02 -61.50 -41.41
N ASN A 2 25.73 -60.32 -40.88
CA ASN A 2 25.46 -59.87 -39.51
C ASN A 2 24.43 -58.72 -39.50
N ARG A 3 23.51 -58.77 -38.53
CA ARG A 3 22.73 -57.63 -38.02
C ARG A 3 23.50 -57.09 -36.82
N ASN A 4 23.83 -55.80 -36.81
CA ASN A 4 24.36 -55.01 -35.69
C ASN A 4 24.04 -53.55 -36.04
N LEU A 5 23.65 -52.61 -35.18
CA LEU A 5 23.35 -52.53 -33.76
C LEU A 5 22.59 -51.19 -33.62
N VAL A 6 21.60 -51.14 -32.73
CA VAL A 6 20.79 -49.94 -32.39
C VAL A 6 21.63 -48.93 -31.60
N PRO A 7 21.52 -47.61 -31.84
CA PRO A 7 21.87 -46.62 -30.83
C PRO A 7 20.62 -46.17 -30.07
N ILE A 8 20.62 -46.45 -28.78
CA ILE A 8 19.67 -45.95 -27.78
C ILE A 8 19.92 -44.45 -27.60
N ALA A 9 18.94 -43.62 -27.96
CA ALA A 9 18.98 -42.18 -27.71
C ALA A 9 18.83 -41.90 -26.21
N SER A 10 19.87 -41.37 -25.59
CA SER A 10 19.86 -40.89 -24.21
C SER A 10 18.95 -39.67 -24.06
N LEU A 11 17.85 -39.83 -23.32
CA LEU A 11 17.05 -38.75 -22.77
C LEU A 11 17.88 -38.01 -21.71
N LEU A 12 18.47 -36.88 -22.07
CA LEU A 12 19.01 -35.92 -21.09
C LEU A 12 17.84 -35.22 -20.41
N VAL A 13 17.57 -35.62 -19.17
CA VAL A 13 16.72 -34.90 -18.23
C VAL A 13 17.39 -33.55 -17.97
N ALA A 14 16.83 -32.49 -18.54
CA ALA A 14 17.17 -31.12 -18.18
C ALA A 14 16.66 -30.87 -16.75
N GLY A 15 17.49 -31.13 -15.75
CA GLY A 15 17.25 -30.71 -14.38
C GLY A 15 17.18 -29.19 -14.34
N SER A 16 16.00 -28.64 -14.08
CA SER A 16 15.83 -27.23 -13.79
C SER A 16 16.67 -26.90 -12.55
N ALA A 17 17.81 -26.27 -12.74
CA ALA A 17 18.55 -25.64 -11.67
C ALA A 17 17.70 -24.47 -11.18
N TRP A 18 16.85 -24.72 -10.18
CA TRP A 18 16.27 -23.65 -9.37
C TRP A 18 17.47 -22.94 -8.78
N ALA A 19 17.77 -21.73 -9.27
CA ALA A 19 18.76 -20.87 -8.66
C ALA A 19 18.29 -20.62 -7.23
N GLN A 20 18.82 -21.39 -6.28
CA GLN A 20 18.55 -21.20 -4.87
C GLN A 20 19.19 -19.86 -4.52
N SER A 21 18.35 -18.83 -4.44
CA SER A 21 18.75 -17.53 -3.92
C SER A 21 19.42 -17.75 -2.58
N GLU A 22 20.57 -17.11 -2.39
CA GLU A 22 21.38 -17.28 -1.19
C GLU A 22 20.51 -17.10 0.06
N PRO A 23 20.70 -17.90 1.14
CA PRO A 23 19.94 -17.70 2.36
C PRO A 23 20.09 -16.26 2.88
N LEU A 24 19.05 -15.74 3.52
CA LEU A 24 19.13 -14.44 4.20
C LEU A 24 20.13 -14.55 5.35
N ASP A 25 21.09 -13.62 5.39
CA ASP A 25 21.88 -13.37 6.60
C ASP A 25 21.03 -12.72 7.69
N ALA A 26 21.60 -12.59 8.89
CA ALA A 26 20.88 -12.06 10.05
C ALA A 26 20.35 -10.63 9.84
N ASP A 27 21.11 -9.78 9.17
CA ASP A 27 20.72 -8.38 8.95
C ASP A 27 19.62 -8.27 7.88
N ALA A 28 19.73 -9.04 6.81
CA ALA A 28 18.70 -9.14 5.78
C ALA A 28 17.41 -9.72 6.37
N LEU A 29 17.51 -10.75 7.20
CA LEU A 29 16.37 -11.33 7.90
C LEU A 29 15.69 -10.31 8.83
N ALA A 30 16.45 -9.51 9.57
CA ALA A 30 15.91 -8.45 10.43
C ALA A 30 15.19 -7.38 9.61
N ARG A 31 15.76 -6.96 8.47
CA ARG A 31 15.10 -6.02 7.54
C ARG A 31 13.79 -6.59 6.98
N CYS A 32 13.78 -7.86 6.57
CA CYS A 32 12.58 -8.52 6.09
C CYS A 32 11.49 -8.55 7.17
N ALA A 33 11.86 -8.82 8.43
CA ALA A 33 10.92 -8.80 9.55
C ALA A 33 10.33 -7.40 9.78
N GLN A 34 11.15 -6.35 9.71
CA GLN A 34 10.70 -4.96 9.81
C GLN A 34 9.74 -4.59 8.69
N GLN A 35 10.03 -4.98 7.45
CA GLN A 35 9.14 -4.74 6.31
C GLN A 35 7.77 -5.39 6.51
N VAL A 36 7.73 -6.64 6.98
CA VAL A 36 6.45 -7.31 7.30
C VAL A 36 5.71 -6.59 8.42
N GLN A 37 6.40 -6.18 9.49
CA GLN A 37 5.77 -5.42 10.57
C GLN A 37 5.13 -4.14 10.06
N GLN A 38 5.90 -3.35 9.29
CA GLN A 38 5.43 -2.11 8.70
C GLN A 38 4.19 -2.35 7.82
N LEU A 39 4.25 -3.35 6.94
CA LEU A 39 3.13 -3.72 6.06
C LEU A 39 1.89 -4.11 6.87
N ARG A 40 2.05 -4.88 7.95
CA ARG A 40 0.94 -5.29 8.82
C ARG A 40 0.32 -4.14 9.62
N SER A 41 1.10 -3.13 10.00
CA SER A 41 0.58 -1.98 10.75
C SER A 41 -0.01 -0.89 9.84
N GLU A 42 0.65 -0.62 8.71
CA GLU A 42 0.31 0.53 7.87
C GLU A 42 -0.78 0.21 6.86
N ALA A 43 -0.78 -0.99 6.27
CA ALA A 43 -1.73 -1.30 5.21
C ALA A 43 -3.21 -1.26 5.68
N PRO A 44 -3.59 -1.83 6.85
CA PRO A 44 -4.95 -1.69 7.35
C PRO A 44 -5.33 -0.24 7.69
N ARG A 45 -4.39 0.54 8.23
CA ARG A 45 -4.60 1.97 8.52
C ARG A 45 -4.90 2.73 7.23
N LEU A 46 -4.12 2.47 6.17
CA LEU A 46 -4.28 3.14 4.88
C LEU A 46 -5.57 2.72 4.17
N LEU A 47 -5.97 1.44 4.25
CA LEU A 47 -7.26 0.97 3.73
C LEU A 47 -8.43 1.67 4.41
N ALA A 48 -8.43 1.70 5.76
CA ALA A 48 -9.47 2.38 6.51
C ALA A 48 -9.52 3.88 6.21
N ARG A 49 -8.35 4.52 6.10
CA ARG A 49 -8.28 5.95 5.79
C ARG A 49 -8.76 6.23 4.37
N ASN A 50 -8.42 5.38 3.41
CA ASN A 50 -8.87 5.53 2.02
C ASN A 50 -10.40 5.42 1.92
N ALA A 51 -11.02 4.47 2.63
CA ALA A 51 -12.47 4.33 2.67
C ALA A 51 -13.17 5.57 3.26
N GLN A 52 -12.58 6.21 4.27
CA GLN A 52 -13.13 7.43 4.89
C GLN A 52 -13.05 8.66 3.96
N LEU A 53 -12.16 8.67 2.97
CA LEU A 53 -12.04 9.81 2.05
C LEU A 53 -13.29 9.99 1.19
N ASP A 54 -13.97 8.90 0.81
CA ASP A 54 -15.16 8.99 -0.04
C ASP A 54 -16.32 9.67 0.70
N GLU A 55 -16.56 9.31 1.96
CA GLU A 55 -17.58 9.95 2.81
C GLU A 55 -17.27 11.44 3.01
N GLN A 56 -16.01 11.80 3.25
CA GLN A 56 -15.59 13.20 3.41
C GLN A 56 -15.75 13.99 2.10
N ARG A 57 -15.40 13.40 0.96
CA ARG A 57 -15.58 14.00 -0.36
C ARG A 57 -17.04 14.32 -0.61
N GLU A 58 -17.94 13.36 -0.35
CA GLU A 58 -19.37 13.55 -0.53
C GLU A 58 -19.91 14.66 0.37
N SER A 59 -19.51 14.69 1.64
CA SER A 59 -19.91 15.73 2.59
C SER A 59 -19.51 17.13 2.14
N ILE A 60 -18.25 17.32 1.71
CA ILE A 60 -17.78 18.62 1.19
C ILE A 60 -18.57 19.02 -0.06
N GLN A 61 -18.80 18.10 -1.00
CA GLN A 61 -19.57 18.38 -2.20
C GLN A 61 -21.03 18.74 -1.91
N GLN A 62 -21.67 18.04 -0.96
CA GLN A 62 -23.04 18.35 -0.54
C GLN A 62 -23.12 19.76 0.05
N ARG A 63 -22.18 20.12 0.93
CA ARG A 63 -22.10 21.47 1.52
C ARG A 63 -21.84 22.54 0.47
N GLN A 64 -21.01 22.26 -0.54
CA GLN A 64 -20.77 23.18 -1.66
C GLN A 64 -22.05 23.42 -2.47
N ARG A 65 -22.80 22.35 -2.77
CA ARG A 65 -24.09 22.45 -3.48
C ARG A 65 -25.14 23.21 -2.66
N ALA A 66 -25.23 22.95 -1.36
CA ALA A 66 -26.15 23.65 -0.46
C ALA A 66 -25.83 25.15 -0.41
N LEU A 67 -24.57 25.51 -0.19
CA LEU A 67 -24.13 26.91 -0.15
C LEU A 67 -24.37 27.62 -1.49
N ALA A 68 -24.16 26.94 -2.62
CA ALA A 68 -24.45 27.48 -3.95
C ALA A 68 -25.96 27.69 -4.20
N ALA A 69 -26.82 26.87 -3.59
CA ALA A 69 -28.27 27.06 -3.64
C ALA A 69 -28.72 28.26 -2.79
N GLU A 70 -28.16 28.42 -1.59
CA GLU A 70 -28.40 29.58 -0.72
C GLU A 70 -28.05 30.91 -1.41
N ALA A 71 -26.95 30.93 -2.18
CA ALA A 71 -26.49 32.11 -2.92
C ALA A 71 -27.57 32.72 -3.84
N LYS A 72 -28.49 31.90 -4.38
CA LYS A 72 -29.55 32.34 -5.29
C LYS A 72 -30.62 33.19 -4.60
N GLY A 73 -30.75 33.07 -3.28
CA GLY A 73 -31.72 33.82 -2.48
C GLY A 73 -31.17 35.12 -1.89
N ILE A 74 -29.87 35.40 -2.06
CA ILE A 74 -29.23 36.60 -1.51
C ILE A 74 -29.48 37.76 -2.48
N GLY A 75 -30.28 38.73 -2.04
CA GLY A 75 -30.52 39.96 -2.78
C GLY A 75 -29.28 40.85 -2.83
N SER A 76 -29.10 41.61 -3.91
CA SER A 76 -27.94 42.50 -4.09
C SER A 76 -27.84 43.63 -3.06
N GLU A 77 -28.92 43.91 -2.34
CA GLU A 77 -29.00 44.95 -1.31
C GLU A 77 -28.70 44.43 0.10
N ASP A 78 -28.68 43.09 0.31
CA ASP A 78 -28.38 42.49 1.60
C ASP A 78 -26.88 42.26 1.77
N LEU A 79 -26.18 43.33 2.14
CA LEU A 79 -24.73 43.33 2.34
C LEU A 79 -24.29 42.33 3.42
N ASN A 80 -25.08 42.18 4.49
CA ASN A 80 -24.73 41.29 5.60
C ASN A 80 -24.84 39.83 5.17
N ALA A 81 -25.91 39.44 4.47
CA ALA A 81 -26.05 38.10 3.92
C ALA A 81 -24.96 37.80 2.87
N GLY A 82 -24.60 38.79 2.04
CA GLY A 82 -23.50 38.66 1.08
C GLY A 82 -22.14 38.43 1.74
N LEU A 83 -21.85 39.13 2.84
CA LEU A 83 -20.60 38.96 3.60
C LEU A 83 -20.54 37.61 4.32
N ASP A 84 -21.61 37.18 4.99
CA ASP A 84 -21.68 35.86 5.63
C ASP A 84 -21.48 34.72 4.61
N TYR A 85 -22.16 34.80 3.47
CA TYR A 85 -21.99 33.86 2.37
C TYR A 85 -20.53 33.79 1.88
N SER A 86 -19.91 34.94 1.67
CA SER A 86 -18.53 35.03 1.20
C SER A 86 -17.56 34.35 2.17
N GLU A 87 -17.73 34.58 3.47
CA GLU A 87 -16.89 33.97 4.50
C GLU A 87 -17.11 32.46 4.59
N ARG A 88 -18.36 32.00 4.61
CA ARG A 88 -18.69 30.56 4.60
C ARG A 88 -18.13 29.86 3.36
N ARG A 89 -18.19 30.52 2.21
CA ARG A 89 -17.61 30.01 0.96
C ARG A 89 -16.09 29.93 1.04
N ARG A 90 -15.44 30.94 1.61
CA ARG A 90 -13.99 30.93 1.83
C ARG A 90 -13.59 29.75 2.72
N LEU A 91 -14.23 29.58 3.87
CA LEU A 91 -13.95 28.49 4.81
C LEU A 91 -14.14 27.11 4.15
N LEU A 92 -15.23 26.92 3.40
CA LEU A 92 -15.49 25.66 2.71
C LEU A 92 -14.48 25.38 1.59
N ASN A 93 -14.02 26.41 0.89
CA ASN A 93 -12.95 26.27 -0.10
C ASN A 93 -11.61 25.93 0.56
N ASP A 94 -11.32 26.52 1.71
CA ASP A 94 -10.09 26.26 2.47
C ASP A 94 -10.07 24.80 2.95
N GLU A 95 -11.20 24.30 3.45
CA GLU A 95 -11.39 22.90 3.81
C GLU A 95 -11.23 21.96 2.61
N ALA A 96 -11.83 22.30 1.45
CA ALA A 96 -11.68 21.49 0.24
C ALA A 96 -10.22 21.42 -0.23
N ARG A 97 -9.45 22.51 -0.09
CA ARG A 97 -8.00 22.51 -0.39
C ARG A 97 -7.22 21.64 0.58
N ALA A 98 -7.51 21.72 1.88
CA ALA A 98 -6.88 20.85 2.88
C ALA A 98 -7.19 19.37 2.63
N PHE A 99 -8.44 19.06 2.28
CA PHE A 99 -8.86 17.71 1.92
C PHE A 99 -8.15 17.17 0.66
N ASN A 100 -7.97 18.00 -0.37
CA ASN A 100 -7.20 17.60 -1.56
C ASN A 100 -5.73 17.32 -1.21
N ALA A 101 -5.11 18.13 -0.35
CA ALA A 101 -3.75 17.88 0.13
C ALA A 101 -3.66 16.56 0.93
N GLU A 102 -4.66 16.26 1.74
CA GLU A 102 -4.77 14.99 2.48
C GLU A 102 -4.86 13.78 1.55
N ILE A 103 -5.64 13.88 0.46
CA ILE A 103 -5.72 12.82 -0.56
C ILE A 103 -4.34 12.56 -1.16
N GLU A 104 -3.62 13.60 -1.56
CA GLU A 104 -2.29 13.43 -2.18
C GLU A 104 -1.28 12.83 -1.19
N ARG A 105 -1.32 13.24 0.07
CA ARG A 105 -0.51 12.62 1.13
C ARG A 105 -0.82 11.13 1.31
N ILE A 106 -2.09 10.75 1.32
CA ILE A 106 -2.49 9.34 1.44
C ILE A 106 -2.04 8.54 0.21
N LYS A 107 -2.15 9.11 -0.99
CA LYS A 107 -1.62 8.49 -2.22
C LYS A 107 -0.10 8.27 -2.13
N ASP A 108 0.64 9.24 -1.62
CA ASP A 108 2.08 9.09 -1.39
C ASP A 108 2.40 7.98 -0.38
N GLU A 109 1.66 7.89 0.73
CA GLU A 109 1.81 6.81 1.71
C GLU A 109 1.49 5.44 1.09
N ILE A 110 0.45 5.36 0.25
CA ILE A 110 0.09 4.14 -0.49
C ILE A 110 1.20 3.76 -1.48
N ARG A 111 1.79 4.72 -2.21
CA ARG A 111 2.95 4.45 -3.08
C ARG A 111 4.14 3.94 -2.29
N ALA A 112 4.46 4.59 -1.17
CA ALA A 112 5.59 4.21 -0.31
C ALA A 112 5.43 2.79 0.25
N ILE A 113 4.25 2.43 0.77
CA ILE A 113 4.03 1.08 1.30
C ILE A 113 4.06 0.01 0.20
N ASN A 114 3.68 0.36 -1.04
CA ASN A 114 3.84 -0.53 -2.18
C ASN A 114 5.31 -0.76 -2.58
N VAL A 115 6.18 0.24 -2.44
CA VAL A 115 7.62 0.04 -2.60
C VAL A 115 8.14 -0.96 -1.57
N VAL A 116 7.72 -0.84 -0.30
CA VAL A 116 8.10 -1.81 0.75
C VAL A 116 7.61 -3.22 0.41
N LYS A 117 6.36 -3.37 -0.07
CA LYS A 117 5.81 -4.64 -0.53
C LYS A 117 6.64 -5.25 -1.66
N GLN A 118 7.02 -4.45 -2.66
CA GLN A 118 7.83 -4.89 -3.80
C GLN A 118 9.24 -5.31 -3.36
N GLN A 119 9.86 -4.52 -2.48
CA GLN A 119 11.17 -4.85 -1.92
C GLN A 119 11.15 -6.15 -1.12
N TYR A 120 10.10 -6.38 -0.33
CA TYR A 120 9.93 -7.64 0.37
C TYR A 120 9.76 -8.82 -0.62
N ALA A 121 8.93 -8.65 -1.64
CA ALA A 121 8.72 -9.69 -2.66
C ALA A 121 10.01 -10.04 -3.40
N ALA A 122 10.84 -9.05 -3.73
CA ALA A 122 12.10 -9.26 -4.45
C ALA A 122 13.21 -9.84 -3.57
N ASN A 123 13.31 -9.37 -2.32
CA ASN A 123 14.52 -9.60 -1.51
C ASN A 123 14.32 -10.59 -0.36
N CYS A 124 13.08 -10.87 0.03
CA CYS A 124 12.75 -11.63 1.23
C CYS A 124 11.87 -12.85 0.94
N ALA A 125 10.89 -12.69 0.05
CA ALA A 125 9.94 -13.76 -0.23
C ALA A 125 10.66 -15.02 -0.72
N GLN A 126 10.24 -16.17 -0.20
CA GLN A 126 10.72 -17.51 -0.59
C GLN A 126 12.23 -17.78 -0.33
N ARG A 127 12.97 -16.86 0.30
CA ARG A 127 14.35 -17.10 0.71
C ARG A 127 14.42 -17.86 2.03
N SER A 128 15.30 -18.84 2.09
CA SER A 128 15.60 -19.55 3.33
C SER A 128 16.43 -18.67 4.27
N TYR A 129 16.43 -19.00 5.56
CA TYR A 129 17.26 -18.34 6.57
C TYR A 129 17.63 -19.35 7.65
N ARG A 130 18.72 -19.09 8.37
CA ARG A 130 19.16 -19.99 9.45
C ARG A 130 18.26 -19.81 10.67
N ARG A 131 17.96 -20.92 11.34
CA ARG A 131 17.19 -20.92 12.59
C ARG A 131 17.86 -20.10 13.69
N SER A 132 19.19 -20.17 13.79
CA SER A 132 19.97 -19.38 14.75
C SER A 132 19.79 -17.87 14.55
N ASP A 133 19.72 -17.42 13.31
CA ASP A 133 19.54 -15.99 13.00
C ASP A 133 18.11 -15.55 13.29
N PHE A 134 17.14 -16.42 13.03
CA PHE A 134 15.74 -16.21 13.41
C PHE A 134 15.54 -16.09 14.93
N GLU A 135 16.17 -16.97 15.72
CA GLU A 135 16.05 -16.96 17.19
C GLU A 135 16.69 -15.71 17.83
N ARG A 136 17.61 -15.04 17.12
CA ARG A 136 18.21 -13.77 17.54
C ARG A 136 17.34 -12.54 17.28
N LEU A 137 16.28 -12.66 16.49
CA LEU A 137 15.33 -11.57 16.27
C LEU A 137 14.54 -11.29 17.54
N SER A 138 14.04 -10.05 17.67
CA SER A 138 13.08 -9.71 18.74
C SER A 138 11.80 -10.57 18.65
N PRO A 139 11.06 -10.78 19.75
CA PRO A 139 9.82 -11.56 19.71
C PRO A 139 8.81 -11.06 18.67
N GLN A 140 8.72 -9.73 18.50
CA GLN A 140 7.85 -9.11 17.51
C GLN A 140 8.33 -9.38 16.07
N ALA A 141 9.64 -9.37 15.82
CA ALA A 141 10.21 -9.67 14.51
C ALA A 141 10.04 -11.15 14.14
N GLN A 142 10.21 -12.06 15.11
CA GLN A 142 9.90 -13.47 14.93
C GLN A 142 8.42 -13.69 14.60
N ALA A 143 7.50 -13.03 15.33
CA ALA A 143 6.07 -13.13 15.07
C ALA A 143 5.70 -12.63 13.66
N ALA A 144 6.30 -11.50 13.24
CA ALA A 144 6.11 -10.96 11.91
C ALA A 144 6.58 -11.93 10.81
N MET A 145 7.79 -12.47 10.92
CA MET A 145 8.31 -13.44 9.96
C MET A 145 7.51 -14.75 9.90
N ARG A 146 6.96 -15.22 11.04
CA ARG A 146 6.06 -16.39 11.07
C ARG A 146 4.72 -16.11 10.39
N ALA A 147 4.15 -14.91 10.60
CA ALA A 147 2.91 -14.51 9.96
C ALA A 147 3.09 -14.24 8.47
N GLY A 148 4.28 -13.77 8.08
CA GLY A 148 4.63 -13.38 6.72
C GLY A 148 3.66 -12.33 6.15
N MET A 149 3.51 -12.35 4.83
CA MET A 149 2.59 -11.49 4.08
C MET A 149 1.16 -12.04 4.00
N GLY A 150 0.88 -13.19 4.62
CA GLY A 150 -0.44 -13.82 4.59
C GLY A 150 -1.51 -12.90 5.20
N GLY A 151 -2.59 -12.68 4.44
CA GLY A 151 -3.72 -11.86 4.86
C GLY A 151 -3.46 -10.35 4.90
N ILE A 152 -2.32 -9.87 4.39
CA ILE A 152 -2.07 -8.43 4.24
C ILE A 152 -2.62 -7.98 2.89
N GLU A 153 -3.70 -7.21 2.95
CA GLU A 153 -4.17 -6.42 1.81
C GLU A 153 -3.45 -5.07 1.82
N VAL A 154 -2.80 -4.72 0.71
CA VAL A 154 -2.10 -3.44 0.54
C VAL A 154 -2.86 -2.64 -0.51
N PRO A 155 -3.31 -1.41 -0.19
CA PRO A 155 -4.04 -0.58 -1.14
C PRO A 155 -3.14 -0.19 -2.31
N TYR A 156 -3.75 0.16 -3.44
CA TYR A 156 -3.06 0.67 -4.63
C TYR A 156 -3.70 1.98 -5.06
N THR A 157 -2.88 2.89 -5.59
CA THR A 157 -3.38 4.02 -6.38
C THR A 157 -3.49 3.58 -7.83
N GLU A 158 -4.59 3.92 -8.51
CA GLU A 158 -4.68 3.75 -9.97
C GLU A 158 -3.52 4.49 -10.67
N PRO A 159 -2.98 3.93 -11.78
CA PRO A 159 -1.88 4.54 -12.54
C PRO A 159 -2.31 5.81 -13.29
#